data_AF-A0A3C1Q3Q0-F1
#
_entry.id   AF-A0A3C1Q3Q0-F1
#
_cell.length_a   1.000
_cell.length_b   1.000
_cell.length_c   1.000
_cell.angle_alpha   90.00
_cell.angle_beta   90.00
_cell.angle_gamma   90.00
#
_symmetry.space_group_name_H-M   'P 1'
#
loop_
_entity.id
_entity.type
_entity.pdbx_description
1 polymer ?
#
loop_
_entity_poly.entity_id
_entity_poly.type
_entity_poly.pdbx_seq_one_letter_code
_entity_poly.pdbx_strand_id
1 'polypeptide(L)'
;MSEREKKLLLVLGATFFLILNFIGFNMLYLPEVQKADRSKMTSESKLKAAKMTLALREKYEPEMAWLERSGTIRTSPLEAQSKLQALLRKQASARRLEIRDSRIITFQPGEHFDRVKVLFKVTGMERDVLSWLTTIHQTNQRQVITKMEVKPQNNDLTRIEVEIEIEKWILPTLEEE
;
A
#
# COMPACT_ATOMS: atom_id res chain seq x y z
N MET A 1 48.41 73.65 17.18
CA MET A 1 47.05 73.20 16.81
C MET A 1 46.04 74.22 17.29
N SER A 2 45.39 74.90 16.34
CA SER A 2 44.32 75.86 16.62
C SER A 2 43.10 75.14 17.20
N GLU A 3 42.33 75.77 18.09
CA GLU A 3 41.10 75.18 18.67
C GLU A 3 40.11 74.72 17.60
N ARG A 4 40.11 75.38 16.44
CA ARG A 4 39.27 75.02 15.29
C ARG A 4 39.66 73.67 14.68
N GLU A 5 40.96 73.36 14.62
CA GLU A 5 41.48 72.09 14.09
C GLU A 5 41.14 70.91 15.00
N LYS A 6 41.17 71.12 16.34
CA LYS A 6 40.77 70.10 17.32
C LYS A 6 39.28 69.76 17.23
N LYS A 7 38.41 70.78 17.11
CA LYS A 7 36.96 70.56 16.94
C LYS A 7 36.64 69.86 15.62
N LEU A 8 37.35 70.20 14.54
CA LEU A 8 37.20 69.55 13.23
C LEU A 8 37.58 68.06 13.30
N LEU A 9 38.71 67.73 13.95
CA LEU A 9 39.15 66.34 14.15
C LEU A 9 38.15 65.51 14.96
N LEU A 10 37.53 66.11 15.97
CA LEU A 10 36.53 65.45 16.82
C LEU A 10 35.25 65.14 16.03
N VAL A 11 34.79 66.08 15.21
CA VAL A 11 33.63 65.87 14.32
C VAL A 11 33.95 64.85 13.23
N LEU A 12 35.15 64.88 12.65
CA LEU A 12 35.59 63.92 11.65
C LEU A 12 35.66 62.50 12.23
N GLY A 13 36.23 62.34 13.43
CA GLY A 13 36.30 61.06 14.14
C GLY A 13 34.91 60.50 14.48
N ALA A 14 34.00 61.36 14.96
CA ALA A 14 32.62 60.96 15.22
C ALA A 14 31.88 60.54 13.93
N THR A 15 32.10 61.26 12.83
CA THR A 15 31.49 60.96 11.53
C THR A 15 32.03 59.65 10.98
N PHE A 16 33.34 59.41 11.08
CA PHE A 16 33.97 58.17 10.65
C PHE A 16 33.47 56.97 11.46
N PHE A 17 33.29 57.11 12.78
CA PHE A 17 32.73 56.08 13.63
C PHE A 17 31.28 55.72 13.24
N LEU A 18 30.44 56.72 12.95
CA LEU A 18 29.06 56.49 12.48
C LEU A 18 29.02 55.77 11.14
N ILE A 19 29.89 56.14 10.20
CA ILE A 19 29.99 55.48 8.88
C ILE A 19 30.43 54.02 9.05
N LEU A 20 31.45 53.76 9.86
CA LEU A 20 31.93 52.40 10.15
C LEU A 20 30.83 51.53 10.77
N ASN A 21 30.09 52.09 11.72
CA ASN A 21 29.00 51.36 12.38
C ASN A 21 27.84 51.06 11.39
N PHE A 22 27.51 52.03 10.54
CA PHE A 22 26.48 51.88 9.50
C PHE A 22 26.88 50.82 8.46
N ILE A 23 28.14 50.83 7.99
CA ILE A 23 28.66 49.82 7.07
C ILE A 23 28.68 48.44 7.73
N GLY A 24 29.17 48.33 8.97
CA GLY A 24 29.17 47.07 9.72
C GLY A 24 27.77 46.49 9.93
N PHE A 25 26.82 47.34 10.31
CA PHE A 25 25.42 46.94 10.48
C PHE A 25 24.79 46.48 9.16
N ASN A 26 24.98 47.23 8.08
CA ASN A 26 24.37 46.91 6.79
C ASN A 26 25.02 45.71 6.11
N MET A 27 26.34 45.56 6.20
CA MET A 27 27.08 44.53 5.47
C MET A 27 27.18 43.20 6.22
N LEU A 28 27.21 43.21 7.56
CA LEU A 28 27.37 41.97 8.35
C LEU A 28 26.07 41.54 9.03
N TYR A 29 25.35 42.47 9.66
CA TYR A 29 24.19 42.10 10.47
C TYR A 29 22.93 41.84 9.63
N LEU A 30 22.56 42.75 8.73
CA LEU A 30 21.38 42.58 7.87
C LEU A 30 21.35 41.27 7.07
N PRO A 31 22.42 40.83 6.38
CA PRO A 31 22.37 39.59 5.61
C PRO A 31 22.27 38.35 6.49
N GLU A 32 22.88 38.33 7.68
CA GLU A 32 22.75 37.21 8.61
C GLU A 32 21.33 37.08 9.18
N VAL A 33 20.68 38.20 9.50
CA VAL A 33 19.26 38.20 9.90
C VAL A 33 18.37 37.68 8.76
N GLN A 34 18.59 38.15 7.53
CA GLN A 34 17.82 37.67 6.37
C GLN A 34 18.06 36.18 6.08
N LYS A 35 19.29 35.67 6.26
CA LYS A 35 19.58 34.24 6.13
C LYS A 35 18.87 33.44 7.22
N ALA A 36 18.87 33.92 8.46
CA ALA A 36 18.18 33.28 9.57
C ALA A 36 16.66 33.21 9.33
N ASP A 37 16.05 34.31 8.86
CA ASP A 37 14.63 34.35 8.53
C ASP A 37 14.27 33.41 7.37
N ARG A 38 15.10 33.36 6.32
CA ARG A 38 14.92 32.40 5.21
C ARG A 38 15.07 30.95 5.70
N SER A 39 16.03 30.68 6.57
CA SER A 39 16.23 29.35 7.17
C SER A 39 15.03 28.94 8.02
N LYS A 40 14.48 29.88 8.80
CA LYS A 40 13.26 29.67 9.58
C LYS A 40 12.06 29.37 8.69
N MET A 41 11.81 30.20 7.67
CA MET A 41 10.69 30.01 6.74
C MET A 41 10.79 28.67 5.99
N THR A 42 11.99 28.29 5.54
CA THR A 42 12.19 26.99 4.87
C THR A 42 11.98 25.82 5.83
N SER A 43 12.40 25.94 7.09
CA SER A 43 12.19 24.92 8.12
C SER A 43 10.71 24.79 8.51
N GLU A 44 10.00 25.91 8.64
CA GLU A 44 8.55 25.93 8.90
C GLU A 44 7.75 25.31 7.74
N SER A 45 8.15 25.60 6.50
CA SER A 45 7.55 24.99 5.31
C SER A 45 7.77 23.47 5.28
N LYS A 46 9.00 23.00 5.55
CA LYS A 46 9.31 21.57 5.65
C LYS A 46 8.50 20.90 6.76
N LEU A 47 8.38 21.54 7.91
CA LEU A 47 7.59 21.03 9.04
C LEU A 47 6.10 20.97 8.70
N LYS A 48 5.55 21.97 7.99
CA LYS A 48 4.17 21.95 7.52
C LYS A 48 3.93 20.82 6.53
N ALA A 49 4.82 20.63 5.55
CA ALA A 49 4.75 19.53 4.60
C ALA A 49 4.80 18.17 5.31
N ALA A 50 5.76 17.98 6.23
CA ALA A 50 5.86 16.75 7.02
C ALA A 50 4.60 16.48 7.85
N LYS A 51 4.02 17.52 8.49
CA LYS A 51 2.75 17.39 9.21
C LYS A 51 1.60 16.99 8.30
N MET A 52 1.53 17.53 7.09
CA MET A 52 0.53 17.10 6.10
C MET A 52 0.71 15.63 5.70
N THR A 53 1.94 15.19 5.46
CA THR A 53 2.24 13.78 5.17
C THR A 53 1.88 12.86 6.34
N LEU A 54 2.16 13.27 7.58
CA LEU A 54 1.77 12.51 8.78
C LEU A 54 0.25 12.42 8.93
N ALA A 55 -0.47 13.51 8.68
CA ALA A 55 -1.94 13.49 8.71
C ALA A 55 -2.53 12.56 7.63
N LEU A 56 -1.92 12.50 6.44
CA LEU A 56 -2.31 11.53 5.41
C LEU A 56 -1.99 10.10 5.84
N ARG A 57 -0.86 9.86 6.52
CA ARG A 57 -0.51 8.54 7.03
C ARG A 57 -1.56 8.00 7.98
N GLU A 58 -2.01 8.79 8.95
CA GLU A 58 -3.07 8.35 9.89
C GLU A 58 -4.36 7.92 9.19
N LYS A 59 -4.67 8.55 8.05
CA LYS A 59 -5.82 8.19 7.22
C LYS A 59 -5.62 6.87 6.47
N TYR A 60 -4.45 6.66 5.85
CA TYR A 60 -4.21 5.52 4.96
C TYR A 60 -3.61 4.28 5.66
N GLU A 61 -3.02 4.43 6.83
CA GLU A 61 -2.40 3.32 7.57
C GLU A 61 -3.41 2.23 7.96
N PRO A 62 -4.66 2.54 8.39
CA PRO A 62 -5.68 1.51 8.60
C PRO A 62 -6.08 0.77 7.32
N GLU A 63 -6.17 1.48 6.20
CA GLU A 63 -6.51 0.90 4.89
C GLU A 63 -5.38 -0.01 4.40
N MET A 64 -4.13 0.43 4.51
CA MET A 64 -2.95 -0.38 4.20
C MET A 64 -2.86 -1.61 5.09
N ALA A 65 -3.06 -1.47 6.40
CA ALA A 65 -3.08 -2.59 7.32
C ALA A 65 -4.24 -3.56 7.00
N TRP A 66 -5.39 -3.07 6.54
CA TRP A 66 -6.46 -3.93 6.03
C TRP A 66 -6.06 -4.67 4.76
N LEU A 67 -5.40 -4.00 3.81
CA LEU A 67 -4.88 -4.63 2.59
C LEU A 67 -3.89 -5.76 2.89
N GLU A 68 -2.94 -5.52 3.79
CA GLU A 68 -1.94 -6.50 4.24
C GLU A 68 -2.60 -7.69 4.94
N ARG A 69 -3.55 -7.45 5.85
CA ARG A 69 -4.32 -8.52 6.52
C ARG A 69 -5.21 -9.30 5.57
N SER A 70 -5.70 -8.68 4.50
CA SER A 70 -6.62 -9.33 3.53
C SER A 70 -5.95 -10.40 2.64
N GLY A 71 -4.66 -10.69 2.86
CA GLY A 71 -3.98 -11.83 2.25
C GLY A 71 -3.60 -11.64 0.78
N THR A 72 -3.67 -10.41 0.27
CA THR A 72 -3.09 -10.00 -1.02
C THR A 72 -1.57 -9.90 -0.91
N ILE A 73 -0.91 -11.05 -0.81
CA ILE A 73 0.54 -11.12 -0.92
C ILE A 73 0.90 -10.93 -2.39
N ARG A 74 1.93 -10.12 -2.66
CA ARG A 74 2.51 -10.01 -4.00
C ARG A 74 3.09 -11.37 -4.37
N THR A 75 2.60 -11.95 -5.45
CA THR A 75 2.97 -13.31 -5.87
C THR A 75 2.83 -13.41 -7.38
N SER A 76 3.60 -14.30 -7.99
CA SER A 76 3.39 -14.60 -9.41
C SER A 76 2.00 -15.23 -9.61
N PRO A 77 1.33 -14.98 -10.74
CA PRO A 77 0.05 -15.61 -11.05
C PRO A 77 0.13 -17.13 -10.95
N LEU A 78 1.16 -17.74 -11.53
CA LEU A 78 1.36 -19.20 -11.53
C LEU A 78 1.42 -19.78 -10.11
N GLU A 79 2.24 -19.19 -9.24
CA GLU A 79 2.38 -19.64 -7.86
C GLU A 79 1.06 -19.50 -7.09
N ALA A 80 0.31 -18.41 -7.32
CA ALA A 80 -1.01 -18.24 -6.74
C ALA A 80 -2.01 -19.30 -7.20
N GLN A 81 -2.02 -19.67 -8.50
CA GLN A 81 -2.94 -20.72 -8.98
C GLN A 81 -2.57 -22.07 -8.39
N SER A 82 -1.27 -22.41 -8.33
CA SER A 82 -0.82 -23.65 -7.70
C SER A 82 -1.16 -23.72 -6.21
N LYS A 83 -0.96 -22.63 -5.45
CA LYS A 83 -1.33 -22.55 -4.04
C LYS A 83 -2.85 -22.69 -3.85
N LEU A 84 -3.65 -22.01 -4.69
CA LEU A 84 -5.10 -22.10 -4.64
C LEU A 84 -5.57 -23.54 -4.91
N GLN A 85 -5.07 -24.17 -5.98
CA GLN A 85 -5.40 -25.56 -6.31
C GLN A 85 -5.00 -26.52 -5.18
N ALA A 86 -3.81 -26.36 -4.59
CA ALA A 86 -3.35 -27.17 -3.47
C ALA A 86 -4.25 -27.01 -2.23
N LEU A 87 -4.67 -25.78 -1.93
CA LEU A 87 -5.61 -25.48 -0.83
C LEU A 87 -6.95 -26.19 -1.06
N LEU A 88 -7.52 -26.07 -2.27
CA LEU A 88 -8.80 -26.68 -2.61
C LEU A 88 -8.73 -28.21 -2.51
N ARG A 89 -7.67 -28.82 -3.05
CA ARG A 89 -7.42 -30.26 -2.92
C ARG A 89 -7.32 -30.68 -1.45
N LYS A 90 -6.53 -29.96 -0.64
CA LYS A 90 -6.38 -30.24 0.79
C LYS A 90 -7.73 -30.18 1.52
N GLN A 91 -8.54 -29.15 1.25
CA GLN A 91 -9.84 -28.98 1.91
C GLN A 91 -10.89 -30.00 1.45
N ALA A 92 -10.86 -30.40 0.17
CA ALA A 92 -11.71 -31.45 -0.38
C ALA A 92 -11.34 -32.82 0.21
N SER A 93 -10.05 -33.17 0.23
CA SER A 93 -9.56 -34.42 0.83
C SER A 93 -9.86 -34.51 2.33
N ALA A 94 -9.73 -33.41 3.07
CA ALA A 94 -10.07 -33.37 4.50
C ALA A 94 -11.55 -33.73 4.78
N ARG A 95 -12.43 -33.49 3.80
CA ARG A 95 -13.87 -33.79 3.87
C ARG A 95 -14.26 -35.05 3.09
N ARG A 96 -13.28 -35.84 2.65
CA ARG A 96 -13.49 -37.09 1.88
C ARG A 96 -14.30 -36.87 0.60
N LEU A 97 -14.18 -35.70 -0.02
CA LEU A 97 -14.78 -35.41 -1.32
C LEU A 97 -13.94 -36.05 -2.43
N GLU A 98 -14.60 -36.61 -3.43
CA GLU A 98 -13.95 -37.16 -4.63
C GLU A 98 -13.70 -36.03 -5.63
N ILE A 99 -12.44 -35.78 -5.96
CA ILE A 99 -12.05 -34.76 -6.94
C ILE A 99 -12.10 -35.40 -8.33
N ARG A 100 -13.05 -34.97 -9.16
CA ARG A 100 -13.24 -35.48 -10.53
C ARG A 100 -12.35 -34.75 -11.53
N ASP A 101 -12.23 -33.44 -11.37
CA ASP A 101 -11.45 -32.59 -12.25
C ASP A 101 -10.91 -31.38 -11.48
N SER A 102 -9.72 -30.93 -11.85
CA SER A 102 -9.14 -29.70 -11.34
C SER A 102 -8.29 -29.07 -12.42
N ARG A 103 -8.72 -27.93 -12.94
CA ARG A 103 -8.04 -27.23 -14.03
C ARG A 103 -7.72 -25.80 -13.63
N ILE A 104 -6.50 -25.39 -13.94
CA ILE A 104 -6.08 -24.00 -13.83
C ILE A 104 -6.60 -23.30 -15.09
N ILE A 105 -7.31 -22.19 -14.92
CA ILE A 105 -7.73 -21.33 -16.03
C ILE A 105 -6.69 -20.22 -16.18
N THR A 106 -6.44 -19.77 -17.41
CA THR A 106 -5.55 -18.64 -17.69
C THR A 106 -5.92 -17.44 -16.82
N PHE A 107 -4.93 -16.88 -16.12
CA PHE A 107 -5.15 -15.71 -15.28
C PHE A 107 -5.59 -14.51 -16.12
N GLN A 108 -6.37 -13.62 -15.52
CA GLN A 108 -6.82 -12.40 -16.16
C GLN A 108 -6.10 -11.23 -15.50
N PRO A 109 -5.19 -10.54 -16.21
CA PRO A 109 -4.53 -9.37 -15.67
C PRO A 109 -5.55 -8.25 -15.44
N GLY A 110 -5.35 -7.47 -14.38
CA GLY A 110 -6.18 -6.32 -14.07
C GLY A 110 -5.34 -5.09 -13.77
N GLU A 111 -5.96 -3.90 -13.76
CA GLU A 111 -5.26 -2.62 -13.58
C GLU A 111 -4.54 -2.51 -12.22
N HIS A 112 -5.10 -3.12 -11.17
CA HIS A 112 -4.55 -3.07 -9.81
C HIS A 112 -4.43 -4.45 -9.15
N PHE A 113 -5.19 -5.43 -9.64
CA PHE A 113 -5.21 -6.79 -9.11
C PHE A 113 -5.34 -7.78 -10.25
N ASP A 114 -4.49 -8.79 -10.25
CA ASP A 114 -4.64 -9.92 -11.16
C ASP A 114 -5.65 -10.90 -10.59
N ARG A 115 -6.42 -11.51 -11.49
CA ARG A 115 -7.43 -12.52 -11.13
C ARG A 115 -6.92 -13.88 -11.55
N VAL A 116 -6.70 -14.71 -10.55
CA VAL A 116 -6.36 -16.11 -10.73
C VAL A 116 -7.62 -16.95 -10.63
N LYS A 117 -7.84 -17.82 -11.61
CA LYS A 117 -9.03 -18.66 -11.70
C LYS A 117 -8.68 -20.15 -11.67
N VAL A 118 -9.45 -20.92 -10.92
CA VAL A 118 -9.34 -22.39 -10.88
C VAL A 118 -10.73 -22.99 -10.99
N LEU A 119 -10.89 -23.93 -11.91
CA LEU A 119 -12.08 -24.77 -12.05
C LEU A 119 -11.88 -26.05 -11.27
N PHE A 120 -12.88 -26.42 -10.49
CA PHE A 120 -12.82 -27.59 -9.64
C PHE A 120 -14.15 -28.34 -9.70
N LYS A 121 -14.08 -29.65 -9.98
CA LYS A 121 -15.23 -30.54 -10.02
C LYS A 121 -15.10 -31.59 -8.92
N VAL A 122 -16.07 -31.63 -8.02
CA VAL A 122 -16.07 -32.55 -6.87
C VAL A 122 -17.39 -33.30 -6.77
N THR A 123 -17.32 -34.49 -6.20
CA THR A 123 -18.49 -35.32 -5.89
C THR A 123 -18.41 -35.74 -4.42
N GLY A 124 -19.54 -35.73 -3.73
CA GLY A 124 -19.61 -36.18 -2.34
C GLY A 124 -21.01 -36.10 -1.77
N MET A 125 -21.14 -36.36 -0.47
CA MET A 125 -22.38 -36.16 0.25
C MET A 125 -22.73 -34.67 0.29
N GLU A 126 -24.01 -34.35 0.10
CA GLU A 126 -24.49 -32.95 0.06
C GLU A 126 -24.02 -32.13 1.26
N ARG A 127 -24.15 -32.66 2.48
CA ARG A 127 -23.71 -31.99 3.71
C ARG A 127 -22.23 -31.62 3.69
N ASP A 128 -21.38 -32.53 3.22
CA ASP A 128 -19.93 -32.35 3.25
C ASP A 128 -19.48 -31.38 2.16
N VAL A 129 -20.15 -31.41 1.00
CA VAL A 129 -19.94 -30.45 -0.09
C VAL A 129 -20.38 -29.04 0.33
N LEU A 130 -21.55 -28.89 0.95
CA LEU A 130 -22.01 -27.59 1.48
C LEU A 130 -21.04 -27.03 2.53
N SER A 131 -20.57 -27.86 3.47
CA SER A 131 -19.56 -27.46 4.45
C SER A 131 -18.22 -27.07 3.81
N TRP A 132 -17.85 -27.71 2.71
CA TRP A 132 -16.65 -27.35 1.96
C TRP A 132 -16.81 -26.00 1.25
N LEU A 133 -17.95 -25.77 0.58
CA LEU A 133 -18.27 -24.51 -0.11
C LEU A 133 -18.22 -23.30 0.83
N THR A 134 -18.72 -23.43 2.06
CA THR A 134 -18.64 -22.35 3.06
C THR A 134 -17.22 -22.10 3.57
N THR A 135 -16.33 -23.09 3.48
CA THR A 135 -14.93 -22.96 3.94
C THR A 135 -14.02 -22.35 2.88
N ILE A 136 -14.26 -22.65 1.60
CA ILE A 136 -13.46 -22.13 0.48
C ILE A 136 -13.85 -20.70 0.11
N HIS A 137 -15.07 -20.25 0.43
CA HIS A 137 -15.52 -18.89 0.17
C HIS A 137 -15.01 -17.95 1.26
N GLN A 138 -13.87 -17.31 1.02
CA GLN A 138 -13.19 -16.47 1.99
C GLN A 138 -13.02 -15.04 1.45
N THR A 139 -14.06 -14.22 1.65
CA THR A 139 -14.06 -12.80 1.24
C THR A 139 -12.91 -12.02 1.87
N ASN A 140 -12.58 -12.32 3.12
CA ASN A 140 -11.45 -11.71 3.84
C ASN A 140 -10.09 -12.03 3.20
N GLN A 141 -9.95 -13.15 2.49
CA GLN A 141 -8.74 -13.52 1.75
C GLN A 141 -8.85 -13.23 0.25
N ARG A 142 -9.90 -12.50 -0.16
CA ARG A 142 -10.25 -12.23 -1.56
C ARG A 142 -10.29 -13.50 -2.40
N GLN A 143 -10.92 -14.53 -1.86
CA GLN A 143 -11.18 -15.78 -2.55
C GLN A 143 -12.69 -15.98 -2.62
N VAL A 144 -13.23 -16.01 -3.83
CA VAL A 144 -14.67 -15.99 -4.07
C VAL A 144 -15.01 -17.06 -5.11
N ILE A 145 -16.16 -17.70 -4.92
CA ILE A 145 -16.74 -18.62 -5.91
C ILE A 145 -17.55 -17.74 -6.86
N THR A 146 -17.18 -17.69 -8.15
CA THR A 146 -17.85 -16.83 -9.13
C THR A 146 -18.87 -17.58 -9.98
N LYS A 147 -18.64 -18.88 -10.21
CA LYS A 147 -19.58 -19.77 -10.87
C LYS A 147 -19.72 -21.06 -10.09
N MET A 148 -20.96 -21.54 -9.97
CA MET A 148 -21.27 -22.81 -9.32
C MET A 148 -22.39 -23.51 -10.09
N GLU A 149 -22.16 -24.76 -10.42
CA GLU A 149 -23.15 -25.65 -11.03
C GLU A 149 -23.25 -26.90 -10.15
N VAL A 150 -24.46 -27.19 -9.67
CA VAL A 150 -24.75 -28.31 -8.78
C VAL A 150 -25.69 -29.27 -9.51
N LYS A 151 -25.31 -30.54 -9.58
CA LYS A 151 -26.11 -31.61 -10.19
C LYS A 151 -26.25 -32.78 -9.22
N PRO A 152 -27.45 -33.36 -9.08
CA PRO A 152 -27.59 -34.61 -8.35
C PRO A 152 -26.86 -35.73 -9.10
N GLN A 153 -26.28 -36.68 -8.37
CA GLN A 153 -25.69 -37.86 -8.99
C GLN A 153 -26.79 -38.84 -9.39
N ASN A 154 -26.88 -39.21 -10.67
CA ASN A 154 -27.97 -40.05 -11.21
C ASN A 154 -28.19 -41.39 -10.47
N ASN A 155 -27.20 -41.89 -9.74
CA ASN A 155 -27.25 -43.17 -9.02
C ASN A 155 -27.55 -43.03 -7.52
N ASP A 156 -27.43 -41.85 -6.92
CA ASP A 156 -27.55 -41.67 -5.46
C ASP A 156 -28.04 -40.26 -5.12
N LEU A 157 -29.27 -40.18 -4.60
CA LEU A 157 -29.92 -38.92 -4.20
C LEU A 157 -29.23 -38.21 -3.04
N THR A 158 -28.34 -38.89 -2.30
CA THR A 158 -27.59 -38.30 -1.19
C THR A 158 -26.27 -37.68 -1.63
N ARG A 159 -25.87 -37.91 -2.89
CA ARG A 159 -24.62 -37.41 -3.47
C ARG A 159 -24.89 -36.36 -4.53
N ILE A 160 -24.07 -35.31 -4.48
CA ILE A 160 -24.09 -34.24 -5.46
C ILE A 160 -22.74 -34.12 -6.14
N GLU A 161 -22.79 -33.76 -7.42
CA GLU A 161 -21.65 -33.32 -8.19
C GLU A 161 -21.71 -31.79 -8.27
N VAL A 162 -20.61 -31.14 -7.90
CA VAL A 162 -20.49 -29.68 -7.93
C VAL A 162 -19.29 -29.30 -8.77
N GLU A 163 -19.54 -28.45 -9.75
CA GLU A 163 -18.52 -27.77 -10.54
C GLU A 163 -18.48 -26.30 -10.14
N ILE A 164 -17.32 -25.85 -9.68
CA ILE A 164 -17.13 -24.47 -9.24
C ILE A 164 -15.95 -23.80 -9.94
N GLU A 165 -16.11 -22.52 -10.23
CA GLU A 165 -15.04 -21.61 -10.61
C GLU A 165 -14.73 -20.72 -9.40
N ILE A 166 -13.48 -20.77 -8.96
CA ILE A 166 -12.99 -19.97 -7.84
C ILE A 166 -11.99 -18.97 -8.35
N GLU A 167 -12.21 -17.72 -7.97
CA GLU A 167 -11.34 -16.60 -8.27
C GLU A 167 -10.63 -16.13 -7.01
N LYS A 168 -9.35 -15.82 -7.16
CA LYS A 168 -8.54 -15.16 -6.15
C LYS A 168 -7.90 -13.92 -6.74
N TRP A 169 -8.04 -12.79 -6.04
CA TRP A 169 -7.36 -11.55 -6.40
C TRP A 169 -5.97 -11.52 -5.76
N ILE A 170 -4.96 -11.23 -6.57
CA ILE A 170 -3.56 -11.09 -6.14
C ILE A 170 -3.02 -9.72 -6.55
N LEU A 171 -2.02 -9.26 -5.81
CA LEU A 171 -1.23 -8.10 -6.25
C LEU A 171 -0.14 -8.60 -7.20
N PRO A 172 -0.02 -8.01 -8.40
CA PRO A 172 1.09 -8.35 -9.28
C PRO A 172 2.43 -8.09 -8.58
N THR A 173 3.42 -8.91 -8.90
CA THR A 173 4.81 -8.57 -8.60
C THR A 173 5.13 -7.26 -9.33
N LEU A 174 5.83 -6.34 -8.67
CA LEU A 174 6.42 -5.23 -9.40
C LEU A 174 7.43 -5.88 -10.34
N GLU A 175 7.10 -5.98 -11.63
CA GLU A 175 8.15 -6.20 -12.62
C GLU A 175 9.09 -5.00 -12.45
N GLU A 176 10.32 -5.28 -12.03
CA GLU A 176 11.40 -4.29 -12.13
C GLU A 176 11.52 -3.97 -13.62
N GLU A 177 11.02 -2.80 -14.02
CA GLU A 177 11.42 -2.17 -15.30
C GLU A 177 12.92 -1.89 -15.31
#